data_AF-A0A7X7Y281-F1
#
_entry.id   AF-A0A7X7Y281-F1
#
_cell.length_a   1.000
_cell.length_b   1.000
_cell.length_c   1.000
_cell.angle_alpha   90.00
_cell.angle_beta   90.00
_cell.angle_gamma   90.00
#
_symmetry.space_group_name_H-M   'P 1'
#
loop_
_entity.id
_entity.type
_entity.pdbx_description
1 polymer ?
#
loop_
_entity_poly.entity_id
_entity_poly.type
_entity_poly.pdbx_seq_one_letter_code
_entity_poly.pdbx_strand_id
1 'polypeptide(L)'
;TPKELLNQDFKSFVINDHKVGISQVYTMDPDSLKEMRDELIVTMKERSKEYNYSIFILMLTDIFKQASEMIVVGPNKENAAKAFKTTLEGNSFYAPGVLSRKKQVIPPITNIISNAENLV
;
A
#
# COMPACT_ATOMS: atom_id res chain seq x y z
N THR A 1 -14.88 -10.30 -4.53
CA THR A 1 -13.59 -10.99 -4.76
C THR A 1 -12.42 -10.07 -4.45
N PRO A 2 -11.21 -10.58 -4.16
CA PRO A 2 -10.02 -9.74 -3.94
C PRO A 2 -9.74 -8.76 -5.08
N LYS A 3 -9.92 -9.20 -6.33
CA LYS A 3 -9.71 -8.38 -7.52
C LYS A 3 -10.66 -7.17 -7.57
N GLU A 4 -11.94 -7.38 -7.23
CA GLU A 4 -12.92 -6.28 -7.16
C GLU A 4 -12.59 -5.29 -6.05
N LEU A 5 -12.24 -5.78 -4.85
CA LEU A 5 -11.82 -4.94 -3.73
C LEU A 5 -10.60 -4.08 -4.10
N LEU A 6 -9.58 -4.70 -4.69
CA LEU A 6 -8.37 -4.01 -5.12
C LEU A 6 -8.64 -2.96 -6.21
N ASN A 7 -9.74 -3.04 -6.95
CA ASN A 7 -10.09 -2.13 -8.05
C ASN A 7 -11.02 -0.98 -7.65
N GLN A 8 -11.77 -1.08 -6.55
CA GLN A 8 -12.77 -0.08 -6.17
C GLN A 8 -12.20 1.34 -6.09
N ASP A 9 -11.13 1.53 -5.31
CA ASP A 9 -10.41 2.80 -5.24
C ASP A 9 -8.92 2.59 -5.50
N PHE A 10 -8.61 2.17 -6.72
CA PHE A 10 -7.23 2.04 -7.19
C PHE A 10 -6.76 3.30 -7.92
N LYS A 11 -5.51 3.70 -7.65
CA LYS A 11 -4.77 4.65 -8.47
C LYS A 11 -3.35 4.15 -8.70
N SER A 12 -2.87 4.39 -9.92
CA SER A 12 -1.49 4.14 -10.33
C SER A 12 -0.80 5.48 -10.54
N PHE A 13 0.46 5.56 -10.14
CA PHE A 13 1.32 6.72 -10.28
C PHE A 13 2.67 6.28 -10.85
N VAL A 14 3.34 7.21 -11.51
CA VAL A 14 4.74 7.07 -11.90
C VAL A 14 5.49 8.15 -11.14
N ILE A 15 6.49 7.74 -10.35
CA ILE A 15 7.34 8.63 -9.56
C ILE A 15 8.77 8.31 -10.02
N ASN A 16 9.39 9.25 -10.73
CA ASN A 16 10.62 9.00 -11.50
C ASN A 16 10.43 7.77 -12.40
N ASP A 17 11.30 6.76 -12.35
CA ASP A 17 11.17 5.54 -13.14
C ASP A 17 10.38 4.42 -12.41
N HIS A 18 9.81 4.73 -11.24
CA HIS A 18 9.11 3.77 -10.40
C HIS A 18 7.59 3.88 -10.53
N LYS A 19 6.96 2.79 -10.96
CA LYS A 19 5.50 2.68 -10.97
C LYS A 19 5.00 2.28 -9.58
N VAL A 20 4.01 3.01 -9.06
CA VAL A 20 3.41 2.77 -7.73
C VAL A 20 1.90 2.61 -7.86
N GLY A 21 1.36 1.52 -7.30
CA GLY A 21 -0.07 1.27 -7.21
C GLY A 21 -0.57 1.46 -5.78
N ILE A 22 -1.69 2.15 -5.59
CA ILE A 22 -2.31 2.31 -4.27
C ILE A 22 -3.82 2.07 -4.38
N SER A 23 -4.28 1.00 -3.72
CA SER A 23 -5.69 0.69 -3.51
C SER A 23 -6.11 1.09 -2.09
N GLN A 24 -7.33 1.58 -1.92
CA GLN A 24 -7.89 1.90 -0.62
C GLN A 24 -9.26 1.23 -0.44
N VAL A 25 -9.44 0.57 0.70
CA VAL A 25 -10.70 -0.08 1.09
C VAL A 25 -11.07 0.43 2.48
N TYR A 26 -12.28 0.95 2.63
CA TYR A 26 -12.84 1.27 3.94
C TYR A 26 -13.49 0.02 4.51
N THR A 27 -13.20 -0.28 5.77
CA THR A 27 -13.82 -1.40 6.48
C THR A 27 -14.32 -0.95 7.84
N MET A 28 -15.46 -1.49 8.24
CA MET A 28 -15.98 -1.40 9.61
C MET A 28 -15.68 -2.68 10.41
N ASP A 29 -15.17 -3.71 9.73
CA ASP A 29 -14.85 -5.02 10.29
C ASP A 29 -13.50 -5.50 9.71
N PRO A 30 -12.38 -5.14 10.33
CA PRO A 30 -11.05 -5.60 9.91
C PRO A 30 -10.87 -7.12 10.02
N ASP A 31 -11.63 -7.80 10.88
CA ASP A 31 -11.48 -9.23 11.11
C ASP A 31 -11.98 -10.03 9.91
N SER A 32 -13.07 -9.59 9.26
CA SER A 32 -13.56 -10.17 8.01
C SER A 32 -12.51 -10.20 6.89
N LEU A 33 -11.55 -9.27 6.91
CA LEU A 33 -10.49 -9.18 5.89
C LEU A 33 -9.28 -10.07 6.21
N LYS A 34 -9.16 -10.58 7.45
CA LYS A 34 -8.08 -11.50 7.82
C LYS A 34 -8.17 -12.81 7.05
N GLU A 35 -9.38 -13.35 6.87
CA GLU A 35 -9.62 -14.59 6.14
C GLU A 35 -9.24 -14.46 4.65
N MET A 36 -9.38 -13.26 4.08
CA MET A 36 -9.06 -12.97 2.67
C MET A 36 -7.63 -12.45 2.47
N ARG A 37 -6.85 -12.30 3.54
CA ARG A 37 -5.56 -11.59 3.52
C ARG A 37 -4.56 -12.24 2.57
N ASP A 38 -4.41 -13.56 2.65
CA ASP A 38 -3.45 -14.29 1.83
C ASP A 38 -3.83 -14.23 0.35
N GLU A 39 -5.12 -14.37 0.04
CA GLU A 39 -5.64 -14.26 -1.33
C GLU A 39 -5.46 -12.83 -1.90
N LEU A 40 -5.66 -11.81 -1.06
CA LEU A 40 -5.37 -10.41 -1.40
C LEU A 40 -3.87 -10.22 -1.70
N ILE A 41 -2.97 -10.74 -0.87
CA ILE A 41 -1.52 -10.63 -1.08
C ILE A 41 -1.10 -11.35 -2.37
N VAL A 42 -1.64 -12.55 -2.64
CA VAL A 42 -1.39 -13.28 -3.89
C VAL A 42 -1.83 -12.45 -5.10
N THR A 43 -3.08 -11.97 -5.08
CA THR A 43 -3.64 -11.14 -6.16
C THR A 43 -2.84 -9.85 -6.35
N MET A 44 -2.41 -9.21 -5.27
CA MET A 44 -1.55 -8.02 -5.30
C MET A 44 -0.19 -8.34 -5.92
N LYS A 45 0.45 -9.48 -5.59
CA LYS A 45 1.75 -9.89 -6.15
C LYS A 45 1.64 -10.15 -7.66
N GLU A 46 0.62 -10.88 -8.09
CA GLU A 46 0.34 -11.14 -9.51
C GLU A 46 0.17 -9.84 -10.27
N ARG A 47 -0.66 -8.93 -9.77
CA ARG A 47 -0.88 -7.61 -10.36
C ARG A 47 0.38 -6.73 -10.32
N SER A 48 1.15 -6.79 -9.24
CA SER A 48 2.43 -6.08 -9.12
C SER A 48 3.38 -6.51 -10.23
N LYS A 49 3.44 -7.81 -10.53
CA LYS A 49 4.26 -8.38 -11.60
C LYS A 49 3.71 -8.05 -12.99
N GLU A 50 2.42 -8.23 -13.22
CA GLU A 50 1.76 -7.98 -14.51
C GLU A 50 1.95 -6.52 -14.98
N TYR A 51 1.85 -5.57 -14.06
CA TYR A 51 1.89 -4.14 -14.38
C TYR A 51 3.21 -3.46 -14.01
N ASN A 52 4.22 -4.22 -13.58
CA ASN A 52 5.54 -3.73 -13.15
C ASN A 52 5.48 -2.66 -12.06
N TYR A 53 4.66 -2.87 -11.03
CA TYR A 53 4.67 -1.99 -9.85
C TYR A 53 5.90 -2.28 -9.00
N SER A 54 6.69 -1.23 -8.74
CA SER A 54 7.81 -1.26 -7.78
C SER A 54 7.30 -1.35 -6.34
N ILE A 55 6.16 -0.71 -6.08
CA ILE A 55 5.44 -0.72 -4.81
C ILE A 55 3.95 -0.81 -5.14
N PHE A 56 3.26 -1.78 -4.56
CA PHE A 56 1.79 -1.83 -4.54
C PHE A 56 1.33 -1.82 -3.09
N ILE A 57 0.53 -0.82 -2.72
CA ILE A 57 -0.06 -0.66 -1.39
C ILE A 57 -1.57 -0.93 -1.46
N LEU A 58 -2.08 -1.72 -0.52
CA LEU A 58 -3.49 -1.76 -0.15
C LEU A 58 -3.64 -1.12 1.23
N MET A 59 -4.47 -0.08 1.32
CA MET A 59 -4.86 0.58 2.55
C MET A 59 -6.17 -0.03 3.05
N LEU A 60 -6.14 -0.74 4.17
CA LEU A 60 -7.34 -1.17 4.88
C LEU A 60 -7.66 -0.14 5.96
N THR A 61 -8.57 0.78 5.63
CA THR A 61 -8.86 1.96 6.44
C THR A 61 -10.02 1.70 7.40
N ASP A 62 -9.75 1.78 8.69
CA ASP A 62 -10.77 1.77 9.76
C ASP A 62 -11.02 3.22 10.19
N ILE A 63 -12.19 3.75 9.81
CA ILE A 63 -12.58 5.12 10.11
C ILE A 63 -12.85 5.35 11.59
N PHE A 64 -13.25 4.33 12.33
CA PHE A 64 -13.55 4.43 13.76
C PHE A 64 -12.26 4.42 14.59
N LYS A 65 -11.30 3.57 14.24
CA LYS A 65 -9.95 3.57 14.83
C LYS A 65 -9.06 4.68 14.30
N GLN A 66 -9.52 5.43 13.29
CA GLN A 66 -8.78 6.50 12.62
C GLN A 66 -7.39 6.06 12.17
N ALA A 67 -7.29 4.88 11.56
CA ALA A 67 -6.02 4.28 11.16
C ALA A 67 -6.17 3.40 9.92
N SER A 68 -5.03 3.08 9.31
CA SER A 68 -4.97 2.10 8.23
C SER A 68 -3.99 0.99 8.55
N GLU A 69 -4.36 -0.25 8.27
CA GLU A 69 -3.38 -1.29 8.02
C GLU A 69 -2.92 -1.20 6.56
N MET A 70 -1.60 -1.18 6.36
CA MET A 70 -0.98 -1.03 5.06
C MET A 70 -0.42 -2.38 4.65
N ILE A 71 -1.00 -3.02 3.62
CA ILE A 71 -0.45 -4.23 3.02
C ILE A 71 0.36 -3.82 1.80
N VAL A 72 1.61 -4.29 1.69
CA VAL A 72 2.56 -3.86 0.67
C VAL A 72 3.26 -5.04 0.01
N VAL A 73 3.32 -5.00 -1.31
CA VAL A 73 4.07 -5.94 -2.15
C VAL A 73 4.89 -5.17 -3.20
N GLY A 74 5.73 -5.89 -3.93
CA GLY A 74 6.64 -5.33 -4.94
C GLY A 74 8.10 -5.34 -4.47
N PRO A 75 9.05 -5.10 -5.40
CA PRO A 75 10.48 -5.17 -5.11
C PRO A 75 10.97 -4.13 -4.10
N ASN A 76 10.30 -2.97 -3.99
CA ASN A 76 10.69 -1.87 -3.11
C ASN A 76 9.74 -1.71 -1.91
N LYS A 77 9.04 -2.79 -1.51
CA LYS A 77 7.98 -2.74 -0.48
C LYS A 77 8.46 -2.17 0.87
N GLU A 78 9.73 -2.39 1.23
CA GLU A 78 10.35 -1.89 2.46
C GLU A 78 10.42 -0.36 2.50
N ASN A 79 10.55 0.30 1.34
CA ASN A 79 10.56 1.76 1.27
C ASN A 79 9.20 2.35 1.68
N ALA A 80 8.10 1.62 1.46
CA ALA A 80 6.79 2.09 1.92
C ALA A 80 6.74 2.20 3.44
N ALA A 81 7.21 1.19 4.19
CA ALA A 81 7.26 1.25 5.65
C ALA A 81 8.23 2.34 6.15
N LYS A 82 9.41 2.47 5.51
CA LYS A 82 10.38 3.54 5.83
C LYS A 82 9.78 4.94 5.66
N ALA A 83 8.91 5.14 4.67
CA ALA A 83 8.22 6.42 4.45
C ALA A 83 7.36 6.85 5.65
N PHE A 84 6.88 5.90 6.45
CA PHE A 84 6.13 6.11 7.68
C PHE A 84 6.97 5.92 8.95
N LYS A 85 8.31 5.84 8.81
CA LYS A 85 9.26 5.62 9.91
C LYS A 85 8.93 4.37 10.73
N THR A 86 8.50 3.31 10.05
CA THR A 86 8.16 2.02 10.66
C THR A 86 8.84 0.87 9.90
N THR A 87 8.66 -0.35 10.39
CA THR A 87 9.18 -1.58 9.79
C THR A 87 8.05 -2.38 9.15
N LEU A 88 8.37 -3.05 8.04
CA LEU A 88 7.44 -3.95 7.39
C LEU A 88 7.55 -5.34 8.04
N GLU A 89 6.46 -5.83 8.62
CA GLU A 89 6.38 -7.19 9.14
C GLU A 89 5.71 -8.08 8.09
N GLY A 90 6.52 -8.90 7.42
CA GLY A 90 6.09 -9.72 6.28
C GLY A 90 5.66 -8.88 5.08
N ASN A 91 4.36 -8.59 5.00
CA ASN A 91 3.75 -7.77 3.95
C ASN A 91 2.93 -6.62 4.52
N SER A 92 3.01 -6.31 5.81
CA SER A 92 2.16 -5.28 6.42
C SER A 92 2.84 -4.42 7.46
N PHE A 93 2.31 -3.22 7.64
CA PHE A 93 2.57 -2.37 8.79
C PHE A 93 1.32 -1.59 9.18
N TYR A 94 1.24 -1.17 10.44
CA TYR A 94 0.14 -0.37 10.94
C TYR A 94 0.46 1.13 10.85
N ALA A 95 -0.49 1.93 10.39
CA ALA A 95 -0.34 3.37 10.17
C ALA A 95 -1.43 4.16 10.92
N PRO A 96 -1.20 4.50 12.20
CA PRO A 96 -2.12 5.32 12.99
C PRO A 96 -2.33 6.70 12.37
N GLY A 97 -3.56 7.20 12.36
CA GLY A 97 -3.91 8.52 11.82
C GLY A 97 -3.93 8.62 10.29
N VAL A 98 -3.55 7.56 9.57
CA VAL A 98 -3.54 7.55 8.10
C VAL A 98 -4.91 7.11 7.59
N LEU A 99 -5.61 8.04 6.95
CA LEU A 99 -6.97 7.86 6.40
C LEU A 99 -7.08 8.27 4.94
N SER A 100 -6.19 9.14 4.46
CA SER A 100 -6.25 9.72 3.13
C SER A 100 -5.05 9.31 2.30
N ARG A 101 -5.28 8.49 1.25
CA ARG A 101 -4.26 8.22 0.24
C ARG A 101 -3.60 9.50 -0.29
N LYS A 102 -4.41 10.48 -0.71
CA LYS A 102 -3.93 11.70 -1.38
C LYS A 102 -3.10 12.60 -0.46
N LYS A 103 -3.55 12.82 0.78
CA LYS A 103 -2.88 13.75 1.69
C LYS A 103 -1.75 13.12 2.49
N GLN A 104 -1.84 11.82 2.78
CA GLN A 104 -0.99 11.19 3.81
C GLN A 104 -0.15 10.03 3.30
N VAL A 105 -0.46 9.46 2.12
CA VAL A 105 0.31 8.33 1.58
C VAL A 105 1.12 8.73 0.37
N ILE A 106 0.51 9.43 -0.60
CA ILE A 106 1.22 9.84 -1.82
C ILE A 106 2.46 10.70 -1.50
N PRO A 107 2.39 11.75 -0.66
CA PRO A 107 3.56 12.60 -0.40
C PRO A 107 4.77 11.85 0.21
N PRO A 108 4.64 11.07 1.31
CA PRO A 108 5.80 10.38 1.87
C PRO A 108 6.34 9.27 0.95
N ILE A 109 5.48 8.57 0.21
CA ILE A 109 5.91 7.56 -0.77
C ILE A 109 6.67 8.23 -1.93
N THR A 110 6.20 9.38 -2.40
CA THR A 110 6.91 10.16 -3.42
C THR A 110 8.29 10.59 -2.90
N ASN A 111 8.33 11.15 -1.70
CA ASN A 111 9.57 11.62 -1.09
C ASN A 111 10.60 10.50 -0.88
N ILE A 112 10.19 9.32 -0.41
CA ILE A 112 11.15 8.22 -0.16
C ILE A 112 11.72 7.66 -1.47
N ILE A 113 10.90 7.58 -2.53
CA ILE A 113 11.33 7.09 -3.85
C ILE A 113 12.30 8.10 -4.48
N SER A 114 11.93 9.38 -4.52
CA SER A 114 12.77 10.41 -5.12
C SER A 114 14.09 10.62 -4.39
N ASN A 115 14.14 10.48 -3.06
CA ASN A 115 15.38 10.62 -2.31
C ASN A 115 16.26 9.35 -2.34
N ALA A 116 15.69 8.17 -2.55
CA ALA A 116 16.48 6.95 -2.69
C ALA A 116 17.36 6.98 -3.94
N GLU A 117 16.92 7.62 -5.02
CA GLU A 117 17.71 7.82 -6.23
C GLU A 117 18.84 8.85 -6.05
N ASN A 118 18.65 9.88 -5.23
CA ASN A 118 19.67 10.91 -4.97
C ASN A 118 20.84 10.44 -4.09
N LEU A 119 20.79 9.21 -3.58
CA LEU A 119 21.83 8.59 -2.75
C LEU A 119 22.68 7.58 -3.53
N VAL A 120 22.46 7.45 -4.85
CA VAL A 120 23.20 6.58 -5.76
C VAL A 120 24.15 7.40 -6.62
#